data_AF-A0A7C9HZA8-F1
#
_entry.id   AF-A0A7C9HZA8-F1
#
_cell.length_a   1.000
_cell.length_b   1.000
_cell.length_c   1.000
_cell.angle_alpha   90.00
_cell.angle_beta   90.00
_cell.angle_gamma   90.00
#
_symmetry.space_group_name_H-M   'P 1'
#
loop_
_entity.id
_entity.type
_entity.pdbx_description
1 polymer ?
#
loop_
_entity_poly.entity_id
_entity_poly.type
_entity_poly.pdbx_seq_one_letter_code
_entity_poly.pdbx_strand_id
1 'polypeptide(L)'
;MTKKGKGLSIGAAMKQRMQETDAPVQEPPQAAEKGMPDALESFNTRLPTGLHRRLKMHAAAEGRKIQDVVQAALIEYLEKKE
;
A
#
# COMPACT_ATOMS: atom_id res chain seq x y z
N MET A 1 58.29 7.84 35.70
CA MET A 1 57.48 6.59 35.72
C MET A 1 56.01 6.95 35.92
N THR A 2 55.16 6.37 35.08
CA THR A 2 53.73 6.68 34.84
C THR A 2 52.78 6.23 35.96
N LYS A 3 51.76 7.03 36.29
CA LYS A 3 50.49 6.52 36.88
C LYS A 3 49.31 6.99 36.03
N LYS A 4 48.77 6.05 35.25
CA LYS A 4 47.63 6.21 34.33
C LYS A 4 46.34 5.95 35.12
N GLY A 5 45.57 7.00 35.38
CA GLY A 5 44.20 6.88 35.89
C GLY A 5 43.31 6.27 34.79
N LYS A 6 42.73 5.10 35.06
CA LYS A 6 41.69 4.48 34.23
C LYS A 6 40.33 5.01 34.71
N GLY A 7 39.90 6.11 34.09
CA GLY A 7 38.53 6.60 34.19
C GLY A 7 37.57 5.66 33.47
N LEU A 8 36.47 5.38 34.15
CA LEU A 8 35.34 4.54 33.80
C LEU A 8 34.83 4.78 32.37
N SER A 9 34.63 3.68 31.63
CA SER A 9 34.12 3.68 30.26
C SER A 9 32.65 4.11 30.21
N ILE A 10 32.34 5.07 29.32
CA ILE A 10 31.00 5.56 28.97
C ILE A 10 30.12 4.46 28.30
N GLY A 11 30.67 3.27 28.02
CA GLY A 11 29.97 2.16 27.38
C GLY A 11 28.91 1.43 28.22
N ALA A 12 28.77 1.74 29.52
CA ALA A 12 27.80 1.05 30.40
C ALA A 12 26.39 1.68 30.40
N ALA A 13 26.25 2.95 30.01
CA ALA A 13 24.99 3.69 30.15
C ALA A 13 23.97 3.45 29.02
N MET A 14 24.37 2.85 27.89
CA MET A 14 23.47 2.61 26.76
C MET A 14 22.66 1.30 26.85
N LYS A 15 22.97 0.42 27.82
CA LYS A 15 22.35 -0.91 27.91
C LYS A 15 21.09 -0.97 28.77
N GLN A 16 20.65 0.16 29.33
CA GLN A 16 19.53 0.22 30.28
C GLN A 16 18.36 1.06 29.77
N ARG A 17 17.98 0.85 28.50
CA ARG A 17 16.76 1.45 27.91
C ARG A 17 15.95 0.46 27.06
N MET A 18 16.11 -0.83 27.31
CA MET A 18 15.34 -1.92 26.70
C MET A 18 14.81 -2.84 27.81
N GLN A 19 13.96 -2.31 28.67
CA GLN A 19 13.05 -3.07 29.52
C GLN A 19 11.99 -2.08 30.01
N GLU A 20 10.73 -2.52 30.01
CA GLU A 20 9.50 -1.78 30.35
C GLU A 20 8.80 -1.04 29.21
N THR A 21 8.12 -1.80 28.35
CA THR A 21 6.70 -1.53 28.08
C THR A 21 6.00 -2.87 27.81
N ASP A 22 5.51 -3.47 28.89
CA ASP A 22 4.49 -4.54 28.86
C ASP A 22 3.13 -3.84 28.68
N ALA A 23 2.57 -3.91 27.48
CA ALA A 23 1.19 -3.52 27.13
C ALA A 23 0.83 -4.19 25.79
N PRO A 24 -0.45 -4.54 25.59
CA PRO A 24 -0.88 -5.87 25.16
C PRO A 24 -0.63 -6.14 23.68
N VAL A 25 -0.28 -7.39 23.36
CA VAL A 25 -0.44 -7.92 22.00
C VAL A 25 -1.95 -8.03 21.74
N GLN A 26 -2.55 -6.93 21.28
CA GLN A 26 -3.80 -7.02 20.54
C GLN A 26 -3.47 -7.73 19.24
N GLU A 27 -3.86 -9.00 19.15
CA GLU A 27 -3.97 -9.68 17.87
C GLU A 27 -4.74 -8.75 16.92
N PRO A 28 -4.21 -8.39 15.74
CA PRO A 28 -5.02 -7.67 14.78
C PRO A 28 -6.26 -8.53 14.53
N PRO A 29 -7.48 -7.97 14.59
CA PRO A 29 -8.67 -8.75 14.30
C PRO A 29 -8.45 -9.39 12.93
N GLN A 30 -8.44 -10.72 12.89
CA GLN A 30 -8.48 -11.49 11.65
C GLN A 30 -9.62 -10.88 10.85
N ALA A 31 -9.25 -10.12 9.83
CA ALA A 31 -10.19 -9.55 8.90
C ALA A 31 -10.91 -10.76 8.33
N ALA A 32 -12.17 -10.90 8.73
CA ALA A 32 -13.09 -11.86 8.16
C ALA A 32 -12.85 -11.89 6.65
N GLU A 33 -12.58 -13.07 6.12
CA GLU A 33 -12.57 -13.36 4.69
C GLU A 33 -13.97 -13.06 4.15
N LYS A 34 -14.26 -11.76 3.98
CA LYS A 34 -15.36 -11.30 3.17
C LYS A 34 -15.01 -11.82 1.79
N GLY A 35 -15.80 -12.81 1.35
CA GLY A 35 -15.62 -13.55 0.11
C GLY A 35 -14.87 -12.74 -0.92
N MET A 36 -13.64 -13.16 -1.18
CA MET A 36 -12.82 -12.52 -2.20
C MET A 36 -13.66 -12.58 -3.48
N PRO A 37 -14.07 -11.45 -4.07
CA PRO A 37 -14.47 -11.50 -5.46
C PRO A 37 -13.29 -12.12 -6.20
N ASP A 38 -13.57 -13.10 -7.08
CA ASP A 38 -12.59 -13.77 -7.95
C ASP A 38 -11.47 -12.78 -8.25
N ALA A 39 -10.24 -13.12 -7.82
CA ALA A 39 -9.14 -12.18 -7.81
C ALA A 39 -8.94 -11.65 -9.24
N LEU A 40 -9.47 -10.45 -9.50
CA LEU A 40 -9.51 -9.88 -10.85
C LEU A 40 -8.08 -9.81 -11.38
N GLU A 41 -7.80 -10.61 -12.41
CA GLU A 41 -6.48 -10.61 -13.02
C GLU A 41 -6.20 -9.22 -13.59
N SER A 42 -5.05 -8.64 -13.21
CA SER A 42 -4.64 -7.37 -13.73
C SER A 42 -4.26 -7.51 -15.21
N PHE A 43 -5.01 -6.87 -16.09
CA PHE A 43 -4.71 -6.83 -17.52
C PHE A 43 -3.94 -5.56 -17.88
N ASN A 44 -2.72 -5.70 -18.42
CA ASN A 44 -1.89 -4.59 -18.85
C ASN A 44 -2.09 -4.30 -20.34
N THR A 45 -2.44 -3.07 -20.69
CA THR A 45 -2.68 -2.67 -22.08
C THR A 45 -1.97 -1.38 -22.42
N ARG A 46 -1.65 -1.20 -23.71
CA ARG A 46 -1.16 0.07 -24.24
C ARG A 46 -2.31 0.78 -24.94
N LEU A 47 -2.60 1.99 -24.48
CA LEU A 47 -3.60 2.85 -25.08
C LEU A 47 -2.93 3.95 -25.91
N PRO A 48 -3.51 4.34 -27.06
CA PRO A 48 -3.10 5.55 -27.76
C PRO A 48 -3.13 6.77 -26.82
N THR A 49 -2.14 7.65 -26.94
CA THR A 49 -1.96 8.81 -26.04
C THR A 49 -3.20 9.70 -25.96
N GLY A 50 -3.85 9.95 -27.09
CA GLY A 50 -5.09 10.73 -27.15
C GLY A 50 -6.28 10.05 -26.45
N LEU A 51 -6.37 8.72 -26.49
CA LEU A 51 -7.41 7.97 -25.77
C LEU A 51 -7.14 7.97 -24.27
N HIS A 52 -5.90 7.68 -23.86
CA HIS A 52 -5.50 7.70 -22.46
C HIS A 52 -5.75 9.07 -21.80
N ARG A 53 -5.42 10.17 -22.49
CA ARG A 53 -5.69 11.53 -22.01
C ARG A 53 -7.18 11.78 -21.79
N ARG A 54 -8.04 11.39 -22.75
CA ARG A 54 -9.50 11.57 -22.64
C ARG A 54 -10.09 10.77 -21.49
N LEU A 55 -9.69 9.50 -21.34
CA LEU A 55 -10.11 8.65 -20.23
C LEU A 55 -9.69 9.25 -18.88
N LYS A 56 -8.47 9.77 -18.77
CA LYS A 56 -7.99 10.42 -17.56
C LYS A 56 -8.79 11.67 -17.19
N MET A 57 -9.11 12.53 -18.18
CA MET A 57 -9.94 13.72 -17.92
C MET A 57 -11.37 13.35 -17.51
N HIS A 58 -11.96 12.35 -18.16
CA HIS A 58 -13.30 11.87 -17.84
C HIS A 58 -13.36 11.26 -16.42
N ALA A 59 -12.40 10.40 -16.09
CA ALA A 59 -12.26 9.83 -14.75
C ALA A 59 -12.11 10.93 -13.67
N ALA A 60 -11.32 11.97 -13.94
CA ALA A 60 -11.16 13.10 -13.03
C ALA A 60 -12.46 13.92 -12.88
N ALA A 61 -13.22 14.12 -13.94
CA ALA A 61 -14.49 14.83 -13.90
C ALA A 61 -15.55 14.08 -13.07
N GLU A 62 -15.57 12.75 -13.12
CA GLU A 62 -16.50 11.90 -12.35
C GLU A 62 -15.99 11.52 -10.96
N GLY A 63 -14.74 11.85 -10.61
CA GLY A 63 -14.12 11.43 -9.36
C GLY A 63 -13.94 9.91 -9.24
N ARG A 64 -13.82 9.21 -10.38
CA ARG A 64 -13.71 7.74 -10.46
C ARG A 64 -12.30 7.30 -10.83
N LYS A 65 -11.96 6.04 -10.55
CA LYS A 65 -10.68 5.48 -11.03
C LYS A 65 -10.76 5.25 -12.53
N ILE A 66 -9.62 5.43 -13.21
CA ILE A 66 -9.52 5.16 -14.64
C ILE A 66 -9.84 3.70 -14.98
N GLN A 67 -9.56 2.76 -14.07
CA GLN A 67 -9.88 1.34 -14.21
C GLN A 67 -11.40 1.13 -14.30
N ASP A 68 -12.18 1.73 -13.40
CA ASP A 68 -13.64 1.62 -13.37
C ASP A 68 -14.26 2.18 -14.65
N VAL A 69 -13.74 3.33 -15.12
CA VAL A 69 -14.17 3.97 -16.37
C VAL A 69 -13.90 3.07 -17.58
N VAL A 70 -12.71 2.46 -17.64
CA VAL A 70 -12.34 1.55 -18.73
C VAL A 70 -13.19 0.28 -18.67
N GLN A 71 -13.42 -0.27 -17.49
CA GLN A 71 -14.25 -1.46 -17.30
C GLN A 71 -15.70 -1.21 -17.75
N ALA A 72 -16.31 -0.11 -17.33
CA ALA A 72 -17.66 0.26 -17.75
C ALA A 72 -17.75 0.42 -19.28
N ALA A 73 -16.77 1.09 -19.90
CA ALA A 73 -16.74 1.27 -21.35
C ALA A 73 -16.58 -0.07 -22.11
N LEU A 74 -15.82 -1.02 -21.55
CA LEU A 74 -15.66 -2.35 -22.16
C LEU A 74 -16.94 -3.18 -22.02
N ILE A 75 -17.60 -3.16 -20.87
CA ILE A 75 -18.88 -3.85 -20.65
C ILE A 75 -19.92 -3.31 -21.63
N GLU A 76 -20.10 -1.99 -21.70
CA GLU A 76 -21.06 -1.36 -22.62
C GLU A 76 -20.76 -1.68 -24.09
N TYR A 77 -19.48 -1.78 -24.46
CA TYR A 77 -19.08 -2.15 -25.81
C TYR A 77 -19.43 -3.62 -26.14
N LEU A 78 -19.23 -4.54 -25.19
CA LEU A 78 -19.56 -5.95 -25.36
C LEU A 78 -21.07 -6.18 -25.41
N GLU A 79 -21.84 -5.53 -24.54
CA GLU A 79 -23.31 -5.60 -24.52
C GLU A 79 -23.95 -5.12 -25.84
N LYS A 80 -23.28 -4.22 -26.59
CA LYS A 80 -23.75 -3.76 -27.91
C LYS A 80 -23.38 -4.71 -29.05
N LYS A 81 -22.50 -5.66 -28.81
CA LYS A 81 -21.93 -6.57 -29.82
C LYS A 81 -22.45 -7.99 -29.69
N GLU A 82 -22.84 -8.39 -28.49
CA GLU A 82 -23.63 -9.60 -28.21
C GLU A 82 -25.11 -9.39 -28.53
#